data_AF-A0A2V9Q9V9-F1
#
_entry.id   AF-A0A2V9Q9V9-F1
#
_cell.length_a   1.000
_cell.length_b   1.000
_cell.length_c   1.000
_cell.angle_alpha   90.00
_cell.angle_beta   90.00
_cell.angle_gamma   90.00
#
_symmetry.space_group_name_H-M   'P 1'
#
loop_
_entity.id
_entity.type
_entity.pdbx_description
1 polymer ?
#
loop_
_entity_poly.entity_id
_entity_poly.type
_entity_poly.pdbx_seq_one_letter_code
_entity_poly.pdbx_strand_id
1 'polypeptide(L)'
;MVHVGAVDAPVTIADVKSIAREVWKCANTGGEARKTAADVLGWEFAFELNETARQVAAESRVDVSFKKIPREVLEKKAVEQGDIKFFELGALSVDTKLNKRELVITLTDFVIPIDDVPEETRKAIKRWSQMIDYWALDWDFKDDTFHNQWQSYRTRKDPRIELSAKHDYAQAATYKIVVKVIDILGNDTTKSLTLKVK
;
A
#
# COMPACT_ATOMS: atom_id res chain seq x y z
N MET A 1 19.72 2.87 2.28
CA MET A 1 19.84 4.32 2.60
C MET A 1 18.61 4.73 3.38
N VAL A 2 18.67 5.73 4.24
CA VAL A 2 17.48 6.30 4.90
C VAL A 2 17.32 7.72 4.42
N HIS A 3 16.12 8.09 3.97
CA HIS A 3 15.76 9.46 3.61
C HIS A 3 14.64 9.94 4.52
N VAL A 4 14.76 11.17 5.04
CA VAL A 4 13.76 11.78 5.91
C VAL A 4 13.16 12.97 5.17
N GLY A 5 11.86 12.90 4.91
CA GLY A 5 11.09 13.96 4.25
C GLY A 5 11.00 15.22 5.09
N ALA A 6 10.67 16.32 4.43
CA ALA A 6 10.47 17.61 5.10
C ALA A 6 9.30 17.57 6.08
N VAL A 7 9.31 18.47 7.06
CA VAL A 7 8.26 18.58 8.09
C VAL A 7 7.04 19.35 7.56
N ASP A 8 7.26 20.24 6.58
CA ASP A 8 6.30 21.22 6.06
C ASP A 8 5.70 20.83 4.70
N ALA A 9 6.11 19.70 4.12
CA ALA A 9 5.60 19.23 2.83
C ALA A 9 5.49 17.69 2.79
N PRO A 10 4.49 17.14 2.09
CA PRO A 10 4.37 15.70 1.89
C PRO A 10 5.47 15.19 0.96
N VAL A 11 5.92 13.96 1.19
CA VAL A 11 6.81 13.25 0.25
C VAL A 11 6.06 12.96 -1.05
N THR A 12 6.64 13.30 -2.20
CA THR A 12 6.03 13.18 -3.53
C THR A 12 6.71 12.16 -4.44
N ILE A 13 6.10 11.85 -5.59
CA ILE A 13 6.73 11.00 -6.63
C ILE A 13 8.03 11.62 -7.14
N ALA A 14 8.11 12.95 -7.22
CA ALA A 14 9.32 13.64 -7.66
C ALA A 14 10.48 13.40 -6.69
N ASP A 15 10.20 13.45 -5.38
CA ASP A 15 11.17 13.14 -4.34
C ASP A 15 11.66 11.70 -4.46
N VAL A 16 10.75 10.74 -4.64
CA VAL A 16 11.11 9.32 -4.80
C VAL A 16 11.98 9.10 -6.04
N LYS A 17 11.69 9.78 -7.16
CA LYS A 17 12.57 9.74 -8.36
C LYS A 17 13.97 10.28 -8.05
N SER A 18 14.05 11.36 -7.27
CA SER A 18 15.33 11.93 -6.86
C SER A 18 16.12 10.97 -5.97
N ILE A 19 15.47 10.44 -4.94
CA ILE A 19 16.02 9.46 -3.99
C ILE A 19 16.51 8.22 -4.74
N ALA A 20 15.70 7.65 -5.64
CA ALA A 20 16.09 6.45 -6.40
C ALA A 20 17.37 6.69 -7.23
N ARG A 21 17.50 7.85 -7.88
CA ARG A 21 18.73 8.21 -8.63
C ARG A 21 19.93 8.34 -7.71
N GLU A 22 19.77 8.95 -6.55
CA GLU A 22 20.83 9.08 -5.57
C GLU A 22 21.30 7.72 -5.04
N VAL A 23 20.37 6.87 -4.62
CA VAL A 23 20.65 5.51 -4.13
C VAL A 23 21.39 4.70 -5.20
N TRP A 24 20.93 4.76 -6.44
CA TRP A 24 21.55 4.06 -7.56
C TRP A 24 22.98 4.55 -7.82
N LYS A 25 23.22 5.87 -7.78
CA LYS A 25 24.58 6.43 -7.88
C LYS A 25 25.46 5.92 -6.75
N CYS A 26 25.02 6.03 -5.51
CA CYS A 26 25.78 5.58 -4.33
C CYS A 26 26.12 4.08 -4.40
N ALA A 27 25.18 3.24 -4.83
CA ALA A 27 25.39 1.81 -4.97
C ALA A 27 26.44 1.43 -6.03
N ASN A 28 26.59 2.24 -7.09
CA ASN A 28 27.55 1.99 -8.18
C ASN A 28 28.91 2.67 -8.00
N THR A 29 29.10 3.49 -6.96
CA THR A 29 30.35 4.24 -6.76
C THR A 29 31.29 3.56 -5.74
N GLY A 30 30.79 2.69 -4.87
CA GLY A 30 31.60 1.86 -3.97
C GLY A 30 31.61 0.43 -4.46
N GLY A 31 32.77 -0.14 -4.80
CA GLY A 31 32.95 -1.44 -5.48
C GLY A 31 32.44 -2.70 -4.77
N GLU A 32 31.53 -2.59 -3.80
CA GLU A 32 30.81 -3.71 -3.18
C GLU A 32 29.36 -3.75 -3.70
N ALA A 33 28.88 -4.93 -4.09
CA ALA A 33 27.49 -5.14 -4.46
C ALA A 33 26.58 -4.93 -3.23
N ARG A 34 26.05 -3.71 -3.07
CA ARG A 34 25.05 -3.39 -2.04
C ARG A 34 23.64 -3.54 -2.59
N LYS A 35 22.73 -4.00 -1.73
CA LYS A 35 21.30 -3.94 -2.03
C LYS A 35 20.91 -2.49 -2.28
N THR A 36 20.41 -2.20 -3.49
CA THR A 36 20.02 -0.85 -3.89
C THR A 36 18.63 -0.57 -3.32
N ALA A 37 18.59 -0.06 -2.08
CA ALA A 37 17.33 0.15 -1.36
C ALA A 37 17.33 1.42 -0.50
N ALA A 38 16.15 2.02 -0.32
CA ALA A 38 15.93 3.13 0.60
C ALA A 38 14.67 2.98 1.47
N ASP A 39 14.81 3.30 2.76
CA ASP A 39 13.67 3.56 3.65
C ASP A 39 13.38 5.06 3.62
N VAL A 40 12.17 5.45 3.21
CA VAL A 40 11.73 6.85 3.14
C VAL A 40 10.78 7.10 4.31
N LEU A 41 11.22 7.94 5.24
CA LEU A 41 10.46 8.36 6.41
C LEU A 41 9.81 9.71 6.12
N GLY A 42 8.49 9.83 6.26
CA GLY A 42 7.77 11.08 5.98
C GLY A 42 6.74 11.38 7.06
N TRP A 43 6.56 12.66 7.38
CA TRP A 43 5.47 13.12 8.24
C TRP A 43 4.12 12.96 7.52
N GLU A 44 4.11 13.39 6.27
CA GLU A 44 2.99 13.27 5.34
C GLU A 44 3.50 12.71 4.01
N PHE A 45 2.61 12.05 3.27
CA PHE A 45 2.90 11.51 1.94
C PHE A 45 1.81 11.96 0.98
N ALA A 46 2.19 12.21 -0.27
CA ALA A 46 1.21 12.50 -1.31
C ALA A 46 0.22 11.33 -1.45
N PHE A 47 -0.99 11.66 -1.88
CA PHE A 47 -2.06 10.69 -2.11
C PHE A 47 -1.62 9.59 -3.10
N GLU A 48 -2.00 8.33 -2.82
CA GLU A 48 -1.65 7.13 -3.60
C GLU A 48 -0.13 6.94 -3.88
N LEU A 49 0.75 7.56 -3.10
CA LEU A 49 2.19 7.50 -3.34
C LEU A 49 2.74 6.07 -3.27
N ASN A 50 2.32 5.27 -2.27
CA ASN A 50 3.01 4.02 -1.91
C ASN A 50 3.23 3.07 -3.11
N GLU A 51 2.18 2.74 -3.86
CA GLU A 51 2.26 1.77 -4.97
C GLU A 51 2.90 2.39 -6.22
N THR A 52 2.49 3.61 -6.62
CA THR A 52 3.07 4.30 -7.78
C THR A 52 4.57 4.57 -7.59
N ALA A 53 4.97 4.97 -6.38
CA ALA A 53 6.35 5.28 -6.07
C ALA A 53 7.24 4.03 -6.01
N ARG A 54 6.72 2.89 -5.53
CA ARG A 54 7.43 1.60 -5.59
C ARG A 54 7.69 1.19 -7.03
N GLN A 55 6.71 1.35 -7.92
CA GLN A 55 6.88 1.06 -9.36
C GLN A 55 7.95 1.96 -9.98
N VAL A 56 7.87 3.27 -9.74
CA VAL A 56 8.84 4.26 -10.25
C VAL A 56 10.27 3.99 -9.73
N ALA A 57 10.42 3.61 -8.47
CA ALA A 57 11.73 3.25 -7.93
C ALA A 57 12.26 1.93 -8.52
N ALA A 58 11.38 0.95 -8.73
CA ALA A 58 11.73 -0.33 -9.35
C ALA A 58 12.22 -0.17 -10.81
N GLU A 59 11.70 0.79 -11.57
CA GLU A 59 12.24 1.16 -12.91
C GLU A 59 13.73 1.56 -12.83
N SER A 60 14.14 2.16 -11.71
CA SER A 60 15.53 2.53 -11.42
C SER A 60 16.32 1.41 -10.71
N ARG A 61 15.73 0.21 -10.60
CA ARG A 61 16.28 -0.94 -9.86
C ARG A 61 16.55 -0.64 -8.39
N VAL A 62 15.73 0.22 -7.78
CA VAL A 62 15.81 0.60 -6.38
C VAL A 62 14.57 0.11 -5.63
N ASP A 63 14.77 -0.64 -4.56
CA ASP A 63 13.69 -1.00 -3.65
C ASP A 63 13.41 0.16 -2.69
N VAL A 64 12.16 0.59 -2.56
CA VAL A 64 11.76 1.62 -1.58
C VAL A 64 10.72 1.08 -0.60
N SER A 65 10.87 1.47 0.66
CA SER A 65 9.84 1.32 1.68
C SER A 65 9.44 2.71 2.18
N PHE A 66 8.18 2.88 2.53
CA PHE A 66 7.64 4.16 3.00
C PHE A 66 7.09 3.97 4.41
N LYS A 67 7.56 4.77 5.35
CA LYS A 67 7.11 4.71 6.74
C LYS A 67 6.69 6.08 7.23
N LYS A 68 5.52 6.17 7.86
CA LYS A 68 5.07 7.41 8.48
C LYS A 68 5.85 7.67 9.76
N ILE A 69 6.31 8.91 9.93
CA ILE A 69 6.93 9.37 11.17
C ILE A 69 5.79 9.59 12.18
N PRO A 70 5.75 8.81 13.27
CA PRO A 70 4.72 8.97 14.30
C PRO A 70 4.91 10.29 15.04
N ARG A 71 3.83 10.98 15.45
CA ARG A 71 3.94 12.28 16.13
C ARG A 71 4.63 12.18 17.49
N GLU A 72 4.57 11.00 18.09
CA GLU A 72 5.18 10.60 19.35
C GLU A 72 6.71 10.80 19.34
N VAL A 73 7.38 10.89 18.18
CA VAL A 73 8.81 11.25 18.13
C VAL A 73 9.09 12.64 18.71
N LEU A 74 8.09 13.52 18.77
CA LEU A 74 8.21 14.85 19.38
C LEU A 74 8.09 14.80 20.91
N GLU A 75 7.60 13.69 21.47
CA GLU A 75 7.44 13.51 22.91
C GLU A 75 8.68 12.86 23.52
N LYS A 76 9.46 13.63 24.30
CA LYS A 76 10.69 13.14 24.95
C LYS A 76 10.49 11.84 25.73
N LYS A 77 9.36 11.70 26.43
CA LYS A 77 9.04 10.50 27.22
C LYS A 77 8.85 9.26 26.34
N ALA A 78 8.16 9.37 25.21
CA ALA A 78 7.95 8.26 24.28
C ALA A 78 9.29 7.81 23.65
N VAL A 79 10.18 8.75 23.34
CA VAL A 79 11.54 8.48 22.86
C VAL A 79 12.35 7.71 23.92
N GLU A 80 12.38 8.21 25.16
CA GLU A 80 13.15 7.61 26.26
C GLU A 80 12.66 6.21 26.65
N GLN A 81 11.36 5.96 26.51
CA GLN A 81 10.75 4.66 26.79
C GLN A 81 10.86 3.67 25.62
N GLY A 82 11.36 4.12 24.46
CA GLY A 82 11.48 3.29 23.27
C GLY A 82 10.14 2.90 22.64
N ASP A 83 9.06 3.61 22.94
CA ASP A 83 7.70 3.31 22.45
C ASP A 83 7.39 4.05 21.14
N ILE A 84 8.35 4.07 20.23
CA ILE A 84 8.20 4.70 18.91
C ILE A 84 8.15 3.60 17.86
N LYS A 85 7.04 3.55 17.11
CA LYS A 85 6.83 2.56 16.05
C LYS A 85 6.54 3.26 14.74
N PHE A 86 7.38 2.96 13.76
CA PHE A 86 7.21 3.41 12.38
C PHE A 86 6.36 2.38 11.64
N PHE A 87 5.23 2.81 11.09
CA PHE A 87 4.32 1.95 10.32
C PHE A 87 4.51 2.18 8.83
N GLU A 88 4.44 1.11 8.03
CA GLU A 88 4.37 1.27 6.58
C GLU A 88 3.07 1.98 6.18
N LEU A 89 3.14 2.81 5.14
CA LEU A 89 1.93 3.39 4.57
C LEU A 89 1.00 2.30 4.07
N GLY A 90 -0.30 2.42 4.38
CA GLY A 90 -1.40 1.77 3.66
C GLY A 90 -1.03 0.41 3.05
N ALA A 91 -0.70 -0.59 3.87
CA ALA A 91 -0.20 -1.86 3.35
C ALA A 91 -1.39 -2.79 3.07
N LEU A 92 -1.85 -2.79 1.82
CA LEU A 92 -2.80 -3.78 1.34
C LEU A 92 -2.06 -5.05 0.87
N SER A 93 -2.34 -6.17 1.54
CA SER A 93 -1.84 -7.48 1.16
C SER A 93 -2.93 -8.32 0.52
N VAL A 94 -2.59 -8.95 -0.61
CA VAL A 94 -3.51 -9.71 -1.44
C VAL A 94 -2.85 -11.03 -1.82
N ASP A 95 -3.58 -12.12 -1.64
CA ASP A 95 -3.24 -13.45 -2.15
C ASP A 95 -4.04 -13.76 -3.42
N THR A 96 -3.43 -14.52 -4.34
CA THR A 96 -4.00 -14.88 -5.63
C THR A 96 -3.89 -16.38 -5.86
N LYS A 97 -5.00 -17.04 -6.20
CA LYS A 97 -5.01 -18.45 -6.60
C LYS A 97 -5.64 -18.58 -7.98
N LEU A 98 -4.86 -19.06 -8.95
CA LEU A 98 -5.33 -19.34 -10.31
C LEU A 98 -5.49 -20.85 -10.50
N ASN A 99 -6.71 -21.29 -10.82
CA ASN A 99 -6.98 -22.67 -11.21
C ASN A 99 -7.59 -22.70 -12.61
N LYS A 100 -6.81 -23.16 -13.60
CA LYS A 100 -7.14 -23.01 -15.03
C LYS A 100 -7.36 -21.53 -15.37
N ARG A 101 -8.62 -21.12 -15.51
CA ARG A 101 -9.04 -19.75 -15.84
C ARG A 101 -9.88 -19.09 -14.75
N GLU A 102 -10.11 -19.77 -13.63
CA GLU A 102 -10.72 -19.17 -12.45
C GLU A 102 -9.62 -18.54 -11.59
N LEU A 103 -9.67 -17.22 -11.41
CA LEU A 103 -8.83 -16.48 -10.48
C LEU A 103 -9.62 -16.19 -9.20
N VAL A 104 -9.02 -16.50 -8.06
CA VAL A 104 -9.49 -16.09 -6.74
C VAL A 104 -8.52 -15.08 -6.17
N ILE A 105 -9.03 -13.91 -5.79
CA ILE A 105 -8.31 -12.86 -5.07
C ILE A 105 -8.80 -12.83 -3.64
N THR A 106 -7.88 -12.79 -2.66
CA THR A 106 -8.21 -12.71 -1.23
C THR A 106 -7.41 -11.61 -0.55
N LEU A 107 -8.09 -10.71 0.14
CA LEU A 107 -7.45 -9.76 1.05
C LEU A 107 -6.93 -10.52 2.28
N THR A 108 -5.63 -10.42 2.57
CA THR A 108 -4.99 -11.16 3.67
C THR A 108 -4.56 -10.28 4.83
N ASP A 109 -4.27 -9.01 4.55
CA ASP A 109 -3.92 -8.00 5.54
C ASP A 109 -4.22 -6.59 5.02
N PHE A 110 -4.51 -5.68 5.93
CA PHE A 110 -4.71 -4.26 5.62
C PHE A 110 -4.35 -3.39 6.82
N VAL A 111 -3.38 -2.49 6.62
CA VAL A 111 -2.89 -1.59 7.65
C VAL A 111 -3.03 -0.15 7.17
N ILE A 112 -3.62 0.71 8.00
CA ILE A 112 -3.67 2.16 7.77
C ILE A 112 -3.05 2.89 8.97
N PRO A 113 -2.57 4.13 8.80
CA PRO A 113 -2.25 5.00 9.92
C PRO A 113 -3.47 5.16 10.85
N ILE A 114 -3.26 4.97 12.15
CA ILE A 114 -4.33 5.01 13.16
C ILE A 114 -4.39 6.35 13.92
N ASP A 115 -3.58 7.32 13.51
CA ASP A 115 -3.46 8.63 14.17
C ASP A 115 -4.81 9.35 14.21
N ASP A 116 -5.56 9.24 13.11
CA ASP A 116 -6.86 9.90 12.91
C ASP A 116 -8.05 9.03 13.36
N VAL A 117 -7.80 7.83 13.88
CA VAL A 117 -8.84 6.92 14.39
C VAL A 117 -9.09 7.23 15.88
N PRO A 118 -10.32 7.59 16.29
CA PRO A 118 -10.63 7.86 17.70
C PRO A 118 -10.27 6.69 18.61
N GLU A 119 -9.81 6.98 19.83
CA GLU A 119 -9.31 5.95 20.77
C GLU A 119 -10.34 4.85 21.05
N GLU A 120 -11.61 5.22 21.23
CA GLU A 120 -12.70 4.27 21.44
C GLU A 120 -12.88 3.34 20.24
N THR A 121 -12.79 3.87 19.02
CA THR A 121 -12.84 3.08 17.78
C THR A 121 -11.65 2.14 17.70
N ARG A 122 -10.43 2.61 18.01
CA ARG A 122 -9.21 1.78 18.04
C ARG A 122 -9.34 0.59 18.98
N LYS A 123 -9.90 0.80 20.18
CA LYS A 123 -10.14 -0.27 21.18
C LYS A 123 -11.18 -1.29 20.69
N ALA A 124 -12.16 -0.86 19.91
CA ALA A 124 -13.23 -1.71 19.38
C ALA A 124 -12.78 -2.59 18.19
N ILE A 125 -11.77 -2.15 17.43
CA ILE A 125 -11.19 -2.92 16.32
C ILE A 125 -10.39 -4.11 16.89
N LYS A 126 -10.79 -5.33 16.52
CA LYS A 126 -10.16 -6.60 16.96
C LYS A 126 -9.44 -7.34 15.84
N ARG A 127 -9.75 -7.04 14.58
CA ARG A 127 -9.13 -7.66 13.40
C ARG A 127 -8.95 -6.62 12.29
N TRP A 128 -7.90 -6.77 11.49
CA TRP A 128 -7.55 -5.84 10.42
C TRP A 128 -8.70 -5.58 9.45
N SER A 129 -9.52 -6.60 9.14
CA SER A 129 -10.61 -6.45 8.17
C SER A 129 -11.73 -5.52 8.65
N GLN A 130 -11.75 -5.15 9.93
CA GLN A 130 -12.62 -4.11 10.48
C GLN A 130 -12.22 -2.69 10.07
N MET A 131 -11.01 -2.52 9.54
CA MET A 131 -10.55 -1.26 8.96
C MET A 131 -11.10 -1.03 7.55
N ILE A 132 -11.76 -2.01 6.93
CA ILE A 132 -12.28 -1.91 5.56
C ILE A 132 -13.79 -1.70 5.59
N ASP A 133 -14.24 -0.60 4.98
CA ASP A 133 -15.65 -0.32 4.76
C ASP A 133 -16.13 -0.75 3.37
N TYR A 134 -15.26 -0.65 2.37
CA TYR A 134 -15.56 -1.00 0.97
C TYR A 134 -14.31 -1.53 0.27
N TRP A 135 -14.48 -2.47 -0.65
CA TRP A 135 -13.45 -2.74 -1.65
C TRP A 135 -14.04 -3.23 -2.96
N ALA A 136 -13.29 -3.04 -4.05
CA ALA A 136 -13.68 -3.39 -5.40
C ALA A 136 -12.51 -3.86 -6.26
N LEU A 137 -12.87 -4.52 -7.36
CA LEU A 137 -11.96 -5.11 -8.32
C LEU A 137 -12.30 -4.67 -9.74
N ASP A 138 -11.24 -4.35 -10.48
CA ASP A 138 -11.19 -4.33 -11.93
C ASP A 138 -10.30 -5.50 -12.37
N TRP A 139 -10.88 -6.51 -13.01
CA TRP A 139 -10.21 -7.75 -13.39
C TRP A 139 -9.39 -7.66 -14.68
N ASP A 140 -9.50 -6.55 -15.42
CA ASP A 140 -8.80 -6.34 -16.69
C ASP A 140 -8.59 -4.85 -16.99
N PHE A 141 -7.87 -4.18 -16.10
CA PHE A 141 -7.59 -2.75 -16.18
C PHE A 141 -6.77 -2.40 -17.42
N LYS A 142 -7.29 -1.50 -18.26
CA LYS A 142 -6.72 -1.13 -19.56
C LYS A 142 -5.86 0.13 -19.52
N ASP A 143 -5.30 0.45 -18.35
CA ASP A 143 -4.55 1.69 -18.11
C ASP A 143 -5.38 2.96 -18.39
N ASP A 144 -6.70 2.87 -18.16
CA ASP A 144 -7.67 3.93 -18.34
C ASP A 144 -8.41 4.26 -17.03
N THR A 145 -9.75 4.24 -17.03
CA THR A 145 -10.55 4.48 -15.81
C THR A 145 -10.79 3.17 -15.09
N PHE A 146 -10.79 3.18 -13.76
CA PHE A 146 -11.14 2.01 -12.98
C PHE A 146 -12.56 1.51 -13.30
N HIS A 147 -12.68 0.28 -13.80
CA HIS A 147 -13.97 -0.35 -14.09
C HIS A 147 -14.35 -1.28 -12.94
N ASN A 148 -15.32 -0.85 -12.13
CA ASN A 148 -15.82 -1.66 -11.04
C ASN A 148 -16.62 -2.86 -11.58
N GLN A 149 -16.01 -4.05 -11.52
CA GLN A 149 -16.59 -5.30 -12.00
C GLN A 149 -17.02 -6.23 -10.86
N TRP A 150 -16.53 -5.98 -9.65
CA TRP A 150 -16.94 -6.67 -8.43
C TRP A 150 -16.67 -5.77 -7.22
N GLN A 151 -17.54 -5.82 -6.21
CA GLN A 151 -17.39 -5.05 -4.98
C GLN A 151 -18.00 -5.74 -3.77
N SER A 152 -17.50 -5.40 -2.58
CA SER A 152 -18.04 -5.81 -1.29
C SER A 152 -17.90 -4.67 -0.30
N TYR A 153 -18.95 -4.41 0.48
CA TYR A 153 -19.04 -3.26 1.36
C TYR A 153 -19.96 -3.50 2.53
N ARG A 154 -19.72 -2.77 3.61
CA ARG A 154 -20.52 -2.85 4.82
C ARG A 154 -21.77 -2.02 4.69
N THR A 155 -22.85 -2.50 5.30
CA THR A 155 -24.06 -1.71 5.49
C THR A 155 -24.42 -1.66 6.96
N ARG A 156 -25.29 -0.71 7.34
CA ARG A 156 -25.84 -0.66 8.71
C ARG A 156 -26.58 -1.95 9.11
N LYS A 157 -27.12 -2.68 8.12
CA LYS A 157 -27.90 -3.91 8.34
C LYS A 157 -27.01 -5.17 8.35
N ASP A 158 -25.95 -5.17 7.55
CA ASP A 158 -25.00 -6.27 7.45
C ASP A 158 -23.57 -5.72 7.47
N PRO A 159 -22.85 -5.89 8.61
CA PRO A 159 -21.48 -5.43 8.75
C PRO A 159 -20.45 -6.41 8.16
N ARG A 160 -20.91 -7.53 7.57
CA ARG A 160 -20.00 -8.49 6.95
C ARG A 160 -19.41 -7.90 5.68
N ILE A 161 -18.15 -8.25 5.43
CA ILE A 161 -17.44 -7.91 4.21
C ILE A 161 -16.81 -9.20 3.67
N GLU A 162 -17.14 -9.56 2.44
CA GLU A 162 -16.46 -10.66 1.74
C GLU A 162 -15.00 -10.27 1.51
N LEU A 163 -14.07 -11.13 1.89
CA LEU A 163 -12.63 -10.89 1.73
C LEU A 163 -12.04 -11.58 0.50
N SER A 164 -12.85 -12.37 -0.20
CA SER A 164 -12.44 -13.08 -1.40
C SER A 164 -13.42 -12.80 -2.52
N ALA A 165 -12.87 -12.65 -3.72
CA ALA A 165 -13.63 -12.50 -4.95
C ALA A 165 -13.11 -13.50 -5.99
N LYS A 166 -13.99 -13.89 -6.91
CA LYS A 166 -13.68 -14.86 -7.97
C LYS A 166 -14.02 -14.30 -9.34
N HIS A 167 -13.24 -14.69 -10.34
CA HIS A 167 -13.50 -14.34 -11.74
C HIS A 167 -13.02 -15.43 -12.69
N ASP A 168 -13.85 -15.75 -13.68
CA ASP A 168 -13.55 -16.70 -14.74
C ASP A 168 -13.14 -15.97 -16.02
N TYR A 169 -11.91 -16.17 -16.46
CA TYR A 169 -11.41 -15.60 -17.70
C TYR A 169 -11.79 -16.44 -18.92
N ALA A 170 -12.34 -15.79 -19.94
CA ALA A 170 -12.68 -16.46 -21.19
C ALA A 170 -11.45 -16.83 -22.03
N GLN A 171 -10.40 -16.00 -21.98
CA GLN A 171 -9.23 -16.11 -22.87
C GLN A 171 -7.92 -16.22 -22.09
N ALA A 172 -6.97 -16.97 -22.66
CA ALA A 172 -5.60 -17.02 -22.17
C ALA A 172 -4.87 -15.73 -22.58
N ALA A 173 -4.56 -14.89 -21.61
CA ALA A 173 -3.86 -13.63 -21.80
C ALA A 173 -3.17 -13.20 -20.50
N THR A 174 -2.41 -12.11 -20.58
CA THR A 174 -1.93 -11.41 -19.39
C THR A 174 -2.91 -10.30 -19.06
N TYR A 175 -3.37 -10.27 -17.81
CA TYR A 175 -4.33 -9.31 -17.30
C TYR A 175 -3.68 -8.45 -16.21
N LYS A 176 -4.04 -7.17 -16.17
CA LYS A 176 -3.72 -6.27 -15.07
C LYS A 176 -4.98 -6.13 -14.22
N ILE A 177 -4.89 -6.53 -12.96
CA ILE A 177 -5.98 -6.48 -12.01
C ILE A 177 -5.69 -5.34 -11.03
N VAL A 178 -6.71 -4.53 -10.75
CA VAL A 178 -6.63 -3.44 -9.78
C VAL A 178 -7.59 -3.72 -8.63
N VAL A 179 -7.06 -3.66 -7.42
CA VAL A 179 -7.78 -3.78 -6.16
C VAL A 179 -7.86 -2.40 -5.54
N LYS A 180 -9.06 -1.91 -5.25
CA LYS A 180 -9.27 -0.66 -4.52
C LYS A 180 -9.98 -0.94 -3.21
N VAL A 181 -9.40 -0.51 -2.10
CA VAL A 181 -9.93 -0.64 -0.74
C VAL A 181 -10.18 0.74 -0.19
N ILE A 182 -11.33 0.97 0.45
CA ILE A 182 -11.66 2.19 1.18
C ILE A 182 -11.76 1.83 2.66
N ASP A 183 -11.00 2.57 3.47
CA ASP A 183 -10.94 2.38 4.91
C ASP A 183 -12.08 3.08 5.66
N ILE A 184 -12.15 2.84 6.97
CA ILE A 184 -13.16 3.44 7.87
C ILE A 184 -13.07 4.98 8.00
N LEU A 185 -11.97 5.58 7.54
CA LEU A 185 -11.78 7.03 7.49
C LEU A 185 -12.14 7.60 6.10
N GLY A 186 -12.46 6.73 5.14
CA GLY A 186 -12.78 7.10 3.76
C GLY A 186 -11.55 7.25 2.87
N ASN A 187 -10.34 6.92 3.33
CA ASN A 187 -9.16 6.94 2.47
C ASN A 187 -9.14 5.68 1.60
N ASP A 188 -8.68 5.84 0.36
CA ASP A 188 -8.50 4.71 -0.54
C ASP A 188 -7.04 4.22 -0.58
N THR A 189 -6.91 2.93 -0.80
CA THR A 189 -5.66 2.24 -1.07
C THR A 189 -5.85 1.38 -2.31
N THR A 190 -5.08 1.67 -3.34
CA THR A 190 -5.11 0.97 -4.62
C THR A 190 -3.90 0.05 -4.74
N LYS A 191 -4.09 -1.21 -5.14
CA LYS A 191 -3.01 -2.17 -5.44
C LYS A 191 -3.21 -2.76 -6.83
N SER A 192 -2.15 -2.79 -7.63
CA SER A 192 -2.17 -3.42 -8.96
C SER A 192 -1.39 -4.73 -8.96
N LEU A 193 -1.88 -5.72 -9.70
CA LEU A 193 -1.20 -7.00 -9.92
C LEU A 193 -1.33 -7.44 -11.37
N THR A 194 -0.26 -8.02 -11.92
CA THR A 194 -0.25 -8.54 -13.29
C THR A 194 -0.20 -10.06 -13.24
N LEU A 195 -1.14 -10.72 -13.90
CA LEU A 195 -1.29 -12.17 -13.87
C LEU A 195 -1.48 -12.75 -15.27
N LYS A 196 -0.80 -13.87 -15.55
CA LYS A 196 -0.91 -14.59 -16.82
C LYS A 196 -1.85 -15.79 -16.68
N VAL A 197 -2.98 -15.74 -17.38
CA VAL A 197 -3.93 -16.85 -17.49
C VAL A 197 -3.56 -17.72 -18.68
N LYS A 198 -3.63 -19.05 -18.51
CA LYS A 198 -3.29 -20.04 -19.54
C LYS A 198 -4.52 -20.72 -20.14
#